data_AF-A0A832HMX3-F1
#
_entry.id   AF-A0A832HMX3-F1
#
_cell.length_a   1.000
_cell.length_b   1.000
_cell.length_c   1.000
_cell.angle_alpha   90.00
_cell.angle_beta   90.00
_cell.angle_gamma   90.00
#
_symmetry.space_group_name_H-M   'P 1'
#
loop_
_entity.id
_entity.type
_entity.pdbx_description
1 polymer ?
#
loop_
_entity_poly.entity_id
_entity_poly.type
_entity_poly.pdbx_seq_one_letter_code
_entity_poly.pdbx_strand_id
1 'polypeptide(L)'
;MSNIDPREYIRQVREQTIDGFCESLQQLRSEHGAIATEMLIESSLKHDDASVRPMRIDALVEASQQAVMISGGEVSEGVPVGVFEVGGQSVRLYSFAWDACIIWFRHDNFAEHLLQDWTVAALDVQNVNTPGADGLRGVVHYVGEPRREAGGWLLEIDFGSAPLAVFDGLLQRLIDLGATRLQVGYSSTGLLPENLAARLEREELTPESFHDLMLEAIRSLDTVSHAEIKEAWQIDVRGKGEKSDNQVYLGNVWQRIQRAPAEARALEVGRVLRMLCETSSAAKDQAPDDLAQLRPVLRHVEFLQQLSQRTTTPIPVVQRPFVADMLLLCVWDQPNGMRFTLADDVAAFGLSAEAALDRALANYRAEHPEPELHDDGPVTVVRTQDAYESSLLLDDDFWNKQSATVSGTIVAAIPARDILLFTTTERPNGIASLRAAVARIMQAGDHVISDALLVRRDGGWQAFVDDAPPAKKPWFKFW
;
A
#
# COMPACT_ATOMS: atom_id res chain seq x y z
N MET A 1 -1.54 -25.27 15.56
CA MET A 1 -2.90 -25.45 15.03
C MET A 1 -3.89 -25.18 16.16
N SER A 2 -4.56 -24.02 16.16
CA SER A 2 -5.67 -23.80 17.09
C SER A 2 -6.81 -24.76 16.69
N ASN A 3 -7.41 -25.43 17.65
CA ASN A 3 -8.46 -26.43 17.45
C ASN A 3 -9.84 -25.75 17.26
N ILE A 4 -9.87 -24.62 16.56
CA ILE A 4 -11.06 -23.80 16.38
C ILE A 4 -11.84 -24.34 15.19
N ASP A 5 -13.16 -24.53 15.38
CA ASP A 5 -14.07 -24.88 14.31
C ASP A 5 -14.05 -23.80 13.21
N PRO A 6 -13.93 -24.15 11.91
CA PRO A 6 -13.86 -23.16 10.83
C PRO A 6 -15.03 -22.17 10.80
N ARG A 7 -16.25 -22.59 11.15
CA ARG A 7 -17.41 -21.68 11.21
C ARG A 7 -17.31 -20.73 12.40
N GLU A 8 -16.82 -21.23 13.53
CA GLU A 8 -16.51 -20.40 14.69
C GLU A 8 -15.44 -19.36 14.38
N TYR A 9 -14.38 -19.75 13.66
CA TYR A 9 -13.33 -18.83 13.24
C TYR A 9 -13.88 -17.68 12.38
N ILE A 10 -14.70 -17.98 11.37
CA ILE A 10 -15.31 -16.96 10.49
C ILE A 10 -16.16 -15.98 11.32
N ARG A 11 -16.93 -16.50 12.29
CA ARG A 11 -17.72 -15.65 13.19
C ARG A 11 -16.83 -14.73 14.01
N GLN A 12 -15.77 -15.25 14.63
CA GLN A 12 -14.85 -14.46 15.44
C GLN A 12 -14.14 -13.38 14.63
N VAL A 13 -13.68 -13.70 13.43
CA VAL A 13 -13.06 -12.72 12.51
C VAL A 13 -14.04 -11.59 12.21
N ARG A 14 -15.28 -11.92 11.85
CA ARG A 14 -16.32 -10.92 11.63
C ARG A 14 -16.57 -10.07 12.88
N GLU A 15 -16.83 -10.70 14.03
CA GLU A 15 -17.16 -10.00 15.27
C GLU A 15 -16.05 -9.04 15.70
N GLN A 16 -14.79 -9.46 15.60
CA GLN A 16 -13.64 -8.61 15.87
C GLN A 16 -13.56 -7.40 14.93
N THR A 17 -13.80 -7.60 13.63
CA THR A 17 -13.84 -6.49 12.67
C THR A 17 -14.99 -5.53 12.97
N ILE A 18 -16.20 -6.03 13.27
CA ILE A 18 -17.36 -5.18 13.59
C ILE A 18 -17.15 -4.40 14.88
N ASP A 19 -16.60 -5.02 15.92
CA ASP A 19 -16.30 -4.35 17.19
C ASP A 19 -15.30 -3.21 16.97
N GLY A 20 -14.19 -3.48 16.27
CA GLY A 20 -13.20 -2.46 15.92
C GLY A 20 -13.78 -1.34 15.06
N PHE A 21 -14.61 -1.69 14.08
CA PHE A 21 -15.31 -0.71 13.23
C PHE A 21 -16.22 0.21 14.05
N CYS A 22 -16.99 -0.36 14.99
CA CYS A 22 -17.87 0.40 15.86
C CYS A 22 -17.09 1.33 16.81
N GLU A 23 -15.95 0.88 17.35
CA GLU A 23 -15.05 1.71 18.16
C GLU A 23 -14.52 2.90 17.35
N SER A 24 -14.03 2.67 16.13
CA SER A 24 -13.56 3.73 15.24
C SER A 24 -14.67 4.73 14.87
N LEU A 25 -15.90 4.26 14.61
CA LEU A 25 -17.04 5.15 14.36
C LEU A 25 -17.42 5.99 15.59
N GLN A 26 -17.32 5.43 16.79
CA GLN A 26 -17.56 6.18 18.03
C GLN A 26 -16.49 7.25 18.25
N GLN A 27 -15.22 6.91 18.00
CA GLN A 27 -14.12 7.86 18.07
C GLN A 27 -14.33 9.02 17.09
N LEU A 28 -14.65 8.70 15.82
CA LEU A 28 -14.88 9.70 14.78
C LEU A 28 -16.07 10.63 15.12
N ARG A 29 -17.16 10.08 15.66
CA ARG A 29 -18.30 10.89 16.16
C ARG A 29 -17.89 11.82 17.30
N SER A 30 -17.01 11.35 18.19
CA SER A 30 -16.55 12.16 19.32
C SER A 30 -15.68 13.34 18.89
N GLU A 31 -14.88 13.15 17.84
CA GLU A 31 -13.94 14.14 17.31
C GLU A 31 -14.61 15.15 16.36
N HIS A 32 -15.51 14.67 15.49
CA HIS A 32 -16.06 15.47 14.39
C HIS A 32 -17.57 15.70 14.45
N GLY A 33 -18.27 15.10 15.41
CA GLY A 33 -19.72 15.25 15.58
C GLY A 33 -20.54 14.37 14.64
N ALA A 34 -21.29 14.98 13.73
CA ALA A 34 -22.21 14.26 12.85
C ALA A 34 -21.44 13.53 11.73
N ILE A 35 -21.71 12.23 11.59
CA ILE A 35 -21.16 11.39 10.52
C ILE A 35 -22.27 10.61 9.84
N ALA A 36 -22.16 10.44 8.52
CA ALA A 36 -22.94 9.48 7.76
C ALA A 36 -22.12 8.20 7.58
N THR A 37 -22.73 7.03 7.76
CA THR A 37 -22.04 5.73 7.69
C THR A 37 -22.52 4.93 6.48
N GLU A 38 -21.61 4.16 5.91
CA GLU A 38 -21.88 3.19 4.84
C GLU A 38 -22.66 3.84 3.69
N MET A 39 -22.18 4.99 3.23
CA MET A 39 -22.83 5.71 2.13
C MET A 39 -22.47 5.05 0.81
N LEU A 40 -23.48 4.82 -0.03
CA LEU A 40 -23.25 4.32 -1.38
C LEU A 40 -22.63 5.44 -2.22
N ILE A 41 -21.48 5.13 -2.81
CA ILE A 41 -20.87 5.97 -3.83
C ILE A 41 -20.67 5.17 -5.10
N GLU A 42 -20.73 5.88 -6.21
CA GLU A 42 -20.29 5.39 -7.50
C GLU A 42 -18.79 5.70 -7.62
N SER A 43 -17.96 4.68 -7.45
CA SER A 43 -16.52 4.83 -7.58
C SER A 43 -16.14 4.93 -9.05
N SER A 44 -15.54 6.08 -9.41
CA SER A 44 -14.76 6.27 -10.62
C SER A 44 -13.26 6.09 -10.31
N LEU A 45 -12.88 4.95 -9.70
CA LEU A 45 -11.46 4.63 -9.53
C LEU A 45 -10.74 4.30 -10.86
N LYS A 46 -11.48 4.25 -11.99
CA LYS A 46 -10.96 4.28 -13.36
C LYS A 46 -11.65 5.41 -14.13
N HIS A 47 -10.88 6.37 -14.62
CA HIS A 47 -11.38 7.54 -15.35
C HIS A 47 -11.28 7.40 -16.88
N ASP A 48 -11.44 6.19 -17.43
CA ASP A 48 -11.85 6.01 -18.82
C ASP A 48 -12.66 4.72 -19.00
N ASP A 49 -13.85 4.92 -19.57
CA ASP A 49 -15.02 4.07 -19.83
C ASP A 49 -14.93 2.53 -19.62
N ALA A 50 -15.84 2.04 -18.75
CA ALA A 50 -16.54 0.73 -18.75
C ALA A 50 -16.53 -0.09 -17.44
N SER A 51 -16.69 0.55 -16.28
CA SER A 51 -17.66 0.15 -15.24
C SER A 51 -17.43 0.98 -13.98
N VAL A 52 -18.24 2.02 -13.81
CA VAL A 52 -18.42 2.65 -12.50
C VAL A 52 -18.90 1.55 -11.54
N ARG A 53 -18.14 1.29 -10.48
CA ARG A 53 -18.48 0.24 -9.52
C ARG A 53 -19.10 0.86 -8.27
N PRO A 54 -20.30 0.43 -7.88
CA PRO A 54 -20.85 0.85 -6.60
C PRO A 54 -19.97 0.32 -5.47
N MET A 55 -19.67 1.16 -4.49
CA MET A 55 -19.03 0.78 -3.24
C MET A 55 -19.66 1.55 -2.08
N ARG A 56 -19.41 1.11 -0.85
CA ARG A 56 -19.79 1.85 0.36
C ARG A 56 -18.54 2.46 0.97
N ILE A 57 -18.59 3.75 1.27
CA ILE A 57 -17.59 4.37 2.14
C ILE A 57 -17.99 4.15 3.59
N ASP A 58 -17.01 3.88 4.44
CA ASP A 58 -17.23 3.51 5.83
C ASP A 58 -17.90 4.63 6.61
N ALA A 59 -17.33 5.83 6.52
CA ALA A 59 -17.87 7.04 7.10
C ALA A 59 -17.60 8.27 6.24
N LEU A 60 -18.53 9.23 6.32
CA LEU A 60 -18.37 10.59 5.84
C LEU A 60 -18.59 11.55 7.01
N VAL A 61 -17.61 12.38 7.30
CA VAL A 61 -17.76 13.48 8.27
C VAL A 61 -18.61 14.58 7.62
N GLU A 62 -19.80 14.85 8.16
CA GLU A 62 -20.77 15.74 7.50
C GLU A 62 -20.24 17.18 7.38
N ALA A 63 -19.50 17.65 8.39
CA ALA A 63 -19.00 19.03 8.43
C ALA A 63 -17.93 19.30 7.37
N SER A 64 -17.02 18.36 7.14
CA SER A 64 -15.90 18.49 6.19
C SER A 64 -16.18 17.84 4.83
N GLN A 65 -17.22 17.02 4.72
CA GLN A 65 -17.47 16.14 3.57
C GLN A 65 -16.29 15.21 3.28
N GLN A 66 -15.49 14.89 4.29
CA GLN A 66 -14.34 13.99 4.17
C GLN A 66 -14.80 12.54 4.34
N ALA A 67 -14.45 11.70 3.36
CA ALA A 67 -14.60 10.26 3.47
C ALA A 67 -13.47 9.70 4.34
N VAL A 68 -13.81 8.79 5.23
CA VAL A 68 -12.87 8.10 6.12
C VAL A 68 -13.02 6.63 5.85
N MET A 69 -11.91 5.97 5.53
CA MET A 69 -11.82 4.51 5.44
C MET A 69 -11.23 3.99 6.75
N ILE A 70 -11.84 2.96 7.32
CA ILE A 70 -11.47 2.36 8.60
C ILE A 70 -10.88 0.99 8.28
N SER A 71 -9.55 0.89 8.32
CA SER A 71 -8.86 -0.38 8.13
C SER A 71 -9.02 -1.27 9.35
N GLY A 72 -9.36 -2.53 9.11
CA GLY A 72 -9.09 -3.62 10.06
C GLY A 72 -7.58 -3.76 10.28
N GLY A 73 -7.19 -4.24 11.46
CA GLY A 73 -5.78 -4.52 11.76
C GLY A 73 -5.21 -5.63 10.86
N GLU A 74 -3.88 -5.68 10.75
CA GLU A 74 -3.20 -6.70 9.92
C GLU A 74 -3.50 -8.13 10.41
N VAL A 75 -4.12 -8.95 9.56
CA VAL A 75 -4.27 -10.39 9.79
C VAL A 75 -3.14 -11.13 9.08
N SER A 76 -2.55 -12.13 9.74
CA SER A 76 -1.67 -13.08 9.05
C SER A 76 -2.51 -13.94 8.11
N GLU A 77 -2.69 -13.54 6.86
CA GLU A 77 -3.51 -14.24 5.86
C GLU A 77 -2.85 -15.55 5.39
N GLY A 78 -3.67 -16.52 4.96
CA GLY A 78 -3.17 -17.75 4.35
C GLY A 78 -2.72 -18.85 5.33
N VAL A 79 -3.00 -18.72 6.62
CA VAL A 79 -2.77 -19.78 7.62
C VAL A 79 -3.92 -20.78 7.57
N PRO A 80 -3.69 -22.09 7.36
CA PRO A 80 -4.77 -23.07 7.31
C PRO A 80 -5.58 -23.09 8.63
N VAL A 81 -6.88 -22.88 8.53
CA VAL A 81 -7.82 -22.96 9.65
C VAL A 81 -8.53 -24.32 9.64
N GLY A 82 -9.02 -24.75 8.48
CA GLY A 82 -9.68 -26.04 8.35
C GLY A 82 -10.55 -26.16 7.10
N VAL A 83 -11.54 -27.05 7.14
CA VAL A 83 -12.47 -27.30 6.03
C VAL A 83 -13.90 -27.29 6.58
N PHE A 84 -14.82 -26.67 5.85
CA PHE A 84 -16.25 -26.67 6.17
C PHE A 84 -17.08 -26.93 4.92
N GLU A 85 -18.35 -27.27 5.10
CA GLU A 85 -19.27 -27.58 4.00
C GLU A 85 -20.20 -26.41 3.69
N VAL A 86 -20.41 -26.16 2.39
CA VAL A 86 -21.43 -25.27 1.83
C VAL A 86 -22.03 -25.98 0.62
N GLY A 87 -23.36 -26.08 0.53
CA GLY A 87 -24.01 -26.67 -0.66
C GLY A 87 -23.56 -28.10 -1.02
N GLY A 88 -23.01 -28.86 -0.06
CA GLY A 88 -22.43 -30.19 -0.29
C GLY A 88 -21.03 -30.18 -0.95
N GLN A 89 -20.38 -29.02 -1.04
CA GLN A 89 -18.97 -28.90 -1.39
C GLN A 89 -18.12 -28.52 -0.18
N SER A 90 -16.96 -29.18 -0.07
CA SER A 90 -15.94 -28.81 0.89
C SER A 90 -15.25 -27.50 0.49
N VAL A 91 -15.27 -26.53 1.38
CA VAL A 91 -14.60 -25.23 1.28
C VAL A 91 -13.39 -25.24 2.21
N ARG A 92 -12.20 -24.96 1.68
CA ARG A 92 -10.99 -24.81 2.50
C ARG A 92 -10.94 -23.40 3.06
N LEU A 93 -10.67 -23.30 4.35
CA LEU A 93 -10.56 -22.04 5.07
C LEU A 93 -9.13 -21.82 5.52
N TYR A 94 -8.65 -20.64 5.19
CA TYR A 94 -7.41 -20.06 5.68
C TYR A 94 -7.76 -18.77 6.43
N SER A 95 -6.83 -18.26 7.22
CA SER A 95 -6.99 -16.98 7.88
C SER A 95 -7.12 -15.86 6.85
N PHE A 96 -7.96 -14.88 7.17
CA PHE A 96 -8.29 -13.76 6.30
C PHE A 96 -8.79 -12.57 7.13
N ALA A 97 -8.74 -11.37 6.55
CA ALA A 97 -9.40 -10.19 7.09
C ALA A 97 -10.82 -10.07 6.52
N TRP A 98 -11.81 -9.73 7.35
CA TRP A 98 -13.22 -9.64 6.93
C TRP A 98 -13.45 -8.54 5.87
N ASP A 99 -12.69 -7.47 6.00
CA ASP A 99 -12.63 -6.27 5.15
C ASP A 99 -11.66 -6.42 3.95
N ALA A 100 -10.94 -7.54 3.86
CA ALA A 100 -10.08 -7.85 2.71
C ALA A 100 -10.11 -9.36 2.38
N CYS A 101 -11.31 -9.93 2.28
CA CYS A 101 -11.47 -11.36 2.09
C CYS A 101 -11.18 -11.77 0.64
N ILE A 102 -10.26 -12.73 0.48
CA ILE A 102 -9.94 -13.33 -0.81
C ILE A 102 -10.61 -14.71 -0.93
N ILE A 103 -11.27 -14.97 -2.06
CA ILE A 103 -11.89 -16.25 -2.38
C ILE A 103 -11.36 -16.75 -3.72
N TRP A 104 -10.63 -17.87 -3.69
CA TRP A 104 -10.21 -18.59 -4.89
C TRP A 104 -11.18 -19.73 -5.20
N PHE A 105 -11.49 -19.92 -6.48
CA PHE A 105 -12.31 -21.05 -6.93
C PHE A 105 -11.98 -21.46 -8.37
N ARG A 106 -12.23 -22.72 -8.70
CA ARG A 106 -12.08 -23.23 -10.06
C ARG A 106 -13.40 -23.11 -10.83
N HIS A 107 -13.32 -22.48 -12.00
CA HIS A 107 -14.42 -22.38 -12.95
C HIS A 107 -13.86 -22.13 -14.36
N ASP A 108 -14.39 -22.77 -15.40
CA ASP A 108 -13.78 -22.76 -16.75
C ASP A 108 -13.86 -21.37 -17.42
N ASN A 109 -15.01 -20.71 -17.29
CA ASN A 109 -15.27 -19.41 -17.92
C ASN A 109 -16.17 -18.53 -17.03
N PHE A 110 -15.63 -18.07 -15.91
CA PHE A 110 -16.38 -17.19 -15.01
C PHE A 110 -16.44 -15.79 -15.61
N ALA A 111 -17.55 -15.10 -15.38
CA ALA A 111 -17.72 -13.72 -15.82
C ALA A 111 -18.44 -12.95 -14.71
N GLU A 112 -18.04 -11.70 -14.53
CA GLU A 112 -18.49 -10.86 -13.43
C GLU A 112 -20.02 -10.68 -13.38
N HIS A 113 -20.68 -10.51 -14.53
CA HIS A 113 -22.13 -10.33 -14.60
C HIS A 113 -22.93 -11.47 -13.95
N LEU A 114 -22.32 -12.65 -13.76
CA LEU A 114 -22.94 -13.78 -13.07
C LEU A 114 -23.19 -13.52 -11.57
N LEU A 115 -22.44 -12.59 -10.98
CA LEU A 115 -22.59 -12.14 -9.60
C LEU A 115 -23.36 -10.83 -9.45
N GLN A 116 -23.74 -10.17 -10.55
CA GLN A 116 -24.31 -8.82 -10.50
C GLN A 116 -25.51 -8.70 -9.57
N ASP A 117 -26.46 -9.63 -9.63
CA ASP A 117 -27.64 -9.64 -8.75
C ASP A 117 -27.28 -9.76 -7.27
N TRP A 118 -26.28 -10.61 -6.96
CA TRP A 118 -25.78 -10.76 -5.59
C TRP A 118 -25.07 -9.50 -5.13
N THR A 119 -24.21 -8.92 -5.97
CA THR A 119 -23.47 -7.69 -5.68
C THR A 119 -24.39 -6.51 -5.40
N VAL A 120 -25.42 -6.31 -6.25
CA VAL A 120 -26.42 -5.24 -6.08
C VAL A 120 -27.18 -5.38 -4.75
N ALA A 121 -27.54 -6.60 -4.37
CA ALA A 121 -28.20 -6.88 -3.11
C ALA A 121 -27.26 -6.71 -1.91
N ALA A 122 -26.01 -7.20 -2.01
CA ALA A 122 -25.03 -7.18 -0.93
C ALA A 122 -24.54 -5.76 -0.59
N LEU A 123 -24.40 -4.91 -1.61
CA LEU A 123 -24.09 -3.47 -1.46
C LEU A 123 -25.34 -2.65 -1.07
N ASP A 124 -26.52 -3.25 -1.03
CA ASP A 124 -27.81 -2.58 -0.82
C ASP A 124 -27.99 -1.35 -1.73
N VAL A 125 -27.73 -1.48 -3.04
CA VAL A 125 -27.68 -0.33 -3.97
C VAL A 125 -28.97 0.53 -3.93
N GLN A 126 -30.10 -0.08 -3.60
CA GLN A 126 -31.40 0.60 -3.48
C GLN A 126 -31.62 1.29 -2.12
N ASN A 127 -30.66 1.21 -1.20
CA ASN A 127 -30.72 1.73 0.17
C ASN A 127 -31.97 1.26 0.94
N VAL A 128 -32.27 -0.03 0.85
CA VAL A 128 -33.38 -0.68 1.55
C VAL A 128 -33.05 -0.85 3.03
N ASN A 129 -31.79 -1.12 3.38
CA ASN A 129 -31.39 -1.33 4.77
C ASN A 129 -31.28 0.01 5.51
N THR A 130 -31.93 0.09 6.67
CA THR A 130 -31.78 1.22 7.60
C THR A 130 -30.71 0.92 8.63
N PRO A 131 -29.86 1.90 9.03
CA PRO A 131 -28.89 1.70 10.09
C PRO A 131 -29.50 1.18 11.39
N GLY A 132 -28.84 0.20 12.01
CA GLY A 132 -29.17 -0.36 13.32
C GLY A 132 -28.77 0.57 14.48
N ALA A 133 -28.86 0.06 15.70
CA ALA A 133 -28.49 0.80 16.91
C ALA A 133 -26.99 1.10 17.01
N ASP A 134 -26.17 0.29 16.34
CA ASP A 134 -24.74 0.47 16.11
C ASP A 134 -24.43 1.54 15.04
N GLY A 135 -25.43 1.93 14.25
CA GLY A 135 -25.29 2.83 13.12
C GLY A 135 -24.84 2.14 11.83
N LEU A 136 -24.90 0.80 11.77
CA LEU A 136 -24.52 -0.01 10.63
C LEU A 136 -25.74 -0.56 9.87
N ARG A 137 -25.62 -0.70 8.55
CA ARG A 137 -26.66 -1.18 7.62
C ARG A 137 -26.57 -2.67 7.33
N GLY A 138 -25.49 -3.33 7.72
CA GLY A 138 -25.27 -4.75 7.44
C GLY A 138 -24.97 -5.03 5.97
N VAL A 139 -24.07 -4.25 5.35
CA VAL A 139 -23.80 -4.26 3.91
C VAL A 139 -22.33 -4.58 3.61
N VAL A 140 -22.10 -5.14 2.42
CA VAL A 140 -20.76 -5.27 1.83
C VAL A 140 -20.28 -3.87 1.45
N HIS A 141 -18.98 -3.61 1.55
CA HIS A 141 -18.42 -2.32 1.17
C HIS A 141 -17.83 -2.33 -0.23
N TYR A 142 -17.20 -3.43 -0.63
CA TYR A 142 -16.59 -3.53 -1.93
C TYR A 142 -16.59 -4.97 -2.48
N VAL A 143 -16.80 -5.09 -3.79
CA VAL A 143 -16.65 -6.34 -4.54
C VAL A 143 -15.72 -6.08 -5.71
N GLY A 144 -14.54 -6.70 -5.67
CA GLY A 144 -13.52 -6.57 -6.69
C GLY A 144 -13.84 -7.30 -8.00
N GLU A 145 -13.13 -6.94 -9.06
CA GLU A 145 -13.24 -7.62 -10.36
C GLU A 145 -12.72 -9.06 -10.23
N PRO A 146 -13.44 -10.09 -10.72
CA PRO A 146 -12.91 -11.44 -10.75
C PRO A 146 -11.65 -11.52 -11.63
N ARG A 147 -10.54 -11.99 -11.06
CA ARG A 147 -9.25 -12.12 -11.75
C ARG A 147 -8.93 -13.58 -12.01
N ARG A 148 -8.31 -13.91 -13.15
CA ARG A 148 -7.80 -15.28 -13.37
C ARG A 148 -6.57 -15.52 -12.51
N GLU A 149 -6.52 -16.67 -11.83
CA GLU A 149 -5.37 -17.07 -11.01
C GLU A 149 -5.21 -18.60 -10.97
N ALA A 150 -4.01 -19.11 -11.29
CA ALA A 150 -3.64 -20.54 -11.21
C ALA A 150 -4.66 -21.53 -11.81
N GLY A 151 -5.20 -21.21 -12.98
CA GLY A 151 -6.22 -22.05 -13.63
C GLY A 151 -7.59 -22.03 -12.94
N GLY A 152 -7.83 -21.05 -12.07
CA GLY A 152 -9.11 -20.70 -11.48
C GLY A 152 -9.33 -19.18 -11.51
N TRP A 153 -10.13 -18.71 -10.57
CA TRP A 153 -10.54 -17.33 -10.41
C TRP A 153 -10.37 -16.89 -8.97
N LEU A 154 -10.00 -15.63 -8.80
CA LEU A 154 -9.82 -14.94 -7.54
C LEU A 154 -10.84 -13.81 -7.44
N LEU A 155 -11.56 -13.74 -6.33
CA LEU A 155 -12.48 -12.66 -5.99
C LEU A 155 -12.04 -12.03 -4.67
N GLU A 156 -12.03 -10.71 -4.62
CA GLU A 156 -11.65 -9.92 -3.45
C GLU A 156 -12.88 -9.14 -2.98
N ILE A 157 -13.16 -9.19 -1.68
CA ILE A 157 -14.39 -8.66 -1.10
C ILE A 157 -14.09 -8.03 0.24
N ASP A 158 -14.53 -6.78 0.39
CA ASP A 158 -14.68 -6.15 1.68
C ASP A 158 -16.11 -6.39 2.16
N PHE A 159 -16.28 -7.31 3.10
CA PHE A 159 -17.61 -7.65 3.59
C PHE A 159 -18.22 -6.56 4.48
N GLY A 160 -17.47 -5.51 4.85
CA GLY A 160 -17.97 -4.40 5.65
C GLY A 160 -18.75 -4.86 6.88
N SER A 161 -19.94 -4.29 7.09
CA SER A 161 -20.83 -4.70 8.16
C SER A 161 -21.70 -5.93 7.87
N ALA A 162 -21.58 -6.53 6.67
CA ALA A 162 -22.48 -7.58 6.19
C ALA A 162 -22.61 -8.75 7.17
N PRO A 163 -23.81 -9.33 7.35
CA PRO A 163 -24.00 -10.50 8.19
C PRO A 163 -23.36 -11.75 7.57
N LEU A 164 -23.08 -12.77 8.41
CA LEU A 164 -22.55 -14.06 7.96
C LEU A 164 -23.37 -14.71 6.83
N ALA A 165 -24.69 -14.46 6.80
CA ALA A 165 -25.58 -14.97 5.75
C ALA A 165 -25.22 -14.44 4.35
N VAL A 166 -24.64 -13.24 4.24
CA VAL A 166 -24.20 -12.67 2.94
C VAL A 166 -22.95 -13.40 2.45
N PHE A 167 -22.00 -13.68 3.35
CA PHE A 167 -20.82 -14.51 3.08
C PHE A 167 -21.23 -15.93 2.62
N ASP A 168 -22.13 -16.57 3.36
CA ASP A 168 -22.65 -17.90 3.00
C ASP A 168 -23.38 -17.89 1.67
N GLY A 169 -24.19 -16.85 1.44
CA GLY A 169 -24.92 -16.65 0.18
C GLY A 169 -24.00 -16.52 -1.02
N LEU A 170 -22.84 -15.87 -0.87
CA LEU A 170 -21.84 -15.79 -1.93
C LEU A 170 -21.25 -17.15 -2.27
N LEU A 171 -20.79 -17.89 -1.25
CA LEU A 171 -20.19 -19.21 -1.48
C LEU A 171 -21.20 -20.15 -2.13
N GLN A 172 -22.45 -20.13 -1.68
CA GLN A 172 -23.53 -20.89 -2.30
C GLN A 172 -23.77 -20.44 -3.74
N ARG A 173 -23.79 -19.13 -4.02
CA ARG A 173 -23.96 -18.60 -5.37
C ARG A 173 -22.85 -19.06 -6.31
N LEU A 174 -21.59 -19.02 -5.86
CA LEU A 174 -20.45 -19.52 -6.63
C LEU A 174 -20.63 -21.01 -6.95
N ILE A 175 -21.03 -21.81 -5.97
CA ILE A 175 -21.33 -23.24 -6.13
C ILE A 175 -22.46 -23.48 -7.13
N ASP A 176 -23.56 -22.73 -7.04
CA ASP A 176 -24.70 -22.83 -7.96
C ASP A 176 -24.32 -22.46 -9.40
N LEU A 177 -23.35 -21.56 -9.56
CA LEU A 177 -22.75 -21.19 -10.84
C LEU A 177 -21.73 -22.24 -11.35
N GLY A 178 -21.50 -23.33 -10.61
CA GLY A 178 -20.61 -24.42 -11.01
C GLY A 178 -19.15 -24.25 -10.55
N ALA A 179 -18.87 -23.33 -9.64
CA ALA A 179 -17.54 -23.22 -9.04
C ALA A 179 -17.21 -24.48 -8.23
N THR A 180 -15.95 -24.89 -8.28
CA THR A 180 -15.41 -26.03 -7.55
C THR A 180 -14.11 -25.67 -6.83
N ARG A 181 -13.68 -26.48 -5.86
CA ARG A 181 -12.42 -26.28 -5.11
C ARG A 181 -12.33 -24.89 -4.47
N LEU A 182 -13.39 -24.45 -3.79
CA LEU A 182 -13.43 -23.14 -3.16
C LEU A 182 -12.42 -23.06 -1.99
N GLN A 183 -11.69 -21.95 -1.93
CA GLN A 183 -10.72 -21.65 -0.88
C GLN A 183 -10.91 -20.19 -0.43
N VAL A 184 -11.13 -19.98 0.86
CA VAL A 184 -11.31 -18.66 1.48
C VAL A 184 -10.03 -18.29 2.24
N GLY A 185 -9.58 -17.05 2.12
CA GLY A 185 -8.32 -16.57 2.71
C GLY A 185 -7.07 -17.07 1.99
N TYR A 186 -7.24 -17.57 0.77
CA TYR A 186 -6.16 -18.18 0.00
C TYR A 186 -6.08 -17.60 -1.40
N SER A 187 -4.91 -17.04 -1.72
CA SER A 187 -4.48 -16.83 -3.09
C SER A 187 -3.41 -17.87 -3.37
N SER A 188 -3.60 -18.61 -4.46
CA SER A 188 -2.67 -19.67 -4.89
C SER A 188 -1.34 -19.14 -5.37
N THR A 189 -1.17 -17.82 -5.42
CA THR A 189 -0.05 -17.09 -6.00
C THR A 189 0.12 -17.33 -7.49
N GLY A 190 -0.27 -18.48 -8.07
CA GLY A 190 -0.28 -18.86 -9.49
C GLY A 190 1.04 -18.75 -10.26
N LEU A 191 1.99 -18.03 -9.68
CA LEU A 191 3.26 -17.56 -10.16
C LEU A 191 4.40 -18.28 -9.41
N LEU A 192 4.12 -18.86 -8.24
CA LEU A 192 5.08 -19.63 -7.47
C LEU A 192 4.92 -21.13 -7.77
N PRO A 193 5.94 -21.80 -8.35
CA PRO A 193 5.95 -23.24 -8.53
C PRO A 193 5.69 -24.02 -7.23
N GLU A 194 4.90 -25.11 -7.29
CA GLU A 194 4.52 -25.90 -6.11
C GLU A 194 5.72 -26.40 -5.29
N ASN A 195 6.84 -26.73 -5.96
CA ASN A 195 8.07 -27.15 -5.30
C ASN A 195 8.74 -26.02 -4.49
N LEU A 196 8.56 -24.77 -4.91
CA LEU A 196 9.08 -23.59 -4.22
C LEU A 196 8.20 -23.21 -3.03
N ALA A 197 6.87 -23.25 -3.20
CA ALA A 197 5.92 -23.09 -2.11
C ALA A 197 6.23 -24.06 -0.96
N ALA A 198 6.35 -25.36 -1.26
CA ALA A 198 6.66 -26.39 -0.28
C ALA A 198 8.03 -26.25 0.41
N ARG A 199 8.99 -25.50 -0.16
CA ARG A 199 10.29 -25.21 0.45
C ARG A 199 10.23 -23.99 1.37
N LEU A 200 9.41 -22.99 1.03
CA LEU A 200 9.14 -21.82 1.88
C LEU A 200 8.39 -22.21 3.16
N GLU A 201 7.53 -23.23 3.07
CA GLU A 201 6.69 -23.73 4.17
C GLU A 201 7.41 -24.64 5.19
N ARG A 202 8.73 -24.83 5.09
CA ARG A 202 9.48 -25.68 6.04
C ARG A 202 9.82 -24.94 7.33
N GLU A 203 9.85 -25.64 8.46
CA GLU A 203 10.04 -25.03 9.79
C GLU A 203 11.39 -24.31 10.00
N GLU A 204 12.41 -24.54 9.16
CA GLU A 204 13.68 -23.79 9.21
C GLU A 204 13.99 -23.10 7.88
N LEU A 205 13.77 -21.78 7.85
CA LEU A 205 14.18 -20.90 6.76
C LEU A 205 15.34 -20.03 7.28
N THR A 206 16.50 -20.08 6.64
CA THR A 206 17.62 -19.15 6.90
C THR A 206 17.59 -17.99 5.91
N PRO A 207 18.20 -16.82 6.23
CA PRO A 207 18.33 -15.71 5.29
C PRO A 207 18.88 -16.13 3.93
N GLU A 208 19.91 -16.97 3.91
CA GLU A 208 20.56 -17.46 2.70
C GLU A 208 19.62 -18.34 1.89
N SER A 209 18.96 -19.30 2.54
CA SER A 209 17.99 -20.17 1.87
C SER A 209 16.80 -19.39 1.31
N PHE A 210 16.39 -18.33 1.99
CA PHE A 210 15.31 -17.46 1.53
C PHE A 210 15.72 -16.58 0.34
N HIS A 211 16.94 -16.03 0.34
CA HIS A 211 17.46 -15.32 -0.83
C HIS A 211 17.46 -16.20 -2.08
N ASP A 212 17.93 -17.44 -1.95
CA ASP A 212 17.95 -18.39 -3.05
C ASP A 212 16.54 -18.73 -3.55
N LEU A 213 15.60 -18.96 -2.62
CA LEU A 213 14.20 -19.22 -2.94
C LEU A 213 13.53 -18.05 -3.65
N MET A 214 13.80 -16.80 -3.21
CA MET A 214 13.29 -15.60 -3.87
C MET A 214 13.85 -15.45 -5.27
N LEU A 215 15.16 -15.66 -5.45
CA LEU A 215 15.79 -15.59 -6.76
C LEU A 215 15.23 -16.66 -7.72
N GLU A 216 15.05 -17.89 -7.24
CA GLU A 216 14.47 -18.99 -8.01
C GLU A 216 13.01 -18.69 -8.39
N ALA A 217 12.22 -18.18 -7.44
CA ALA A 217 10.84 -17.78 -7.67
C ALA A 217 10.72 -16.67 -8.72
N ILE A 218 11.53 -15.61 -8.62
CA ILE A 218 11.52 -14.50 -9.59
C ILE A 218 11.95 -14.99 -10.98
N ARG A 219 12.97 -15.84 -11.07
CA ARG A 219 13.42 -16.42 -12.34
C ARG A 219 12.40 -17.36 -12.99
N SER A 220 11.45 -17.88 -12.21
CA SER A 220 10.38 -18.74 -12.74
C SER A 220 9.27 -17.96 -13.47
N LEU A 221 9.26 -16.63 -13.36
CA LEU A 221 8.28 -15.78 -14.03
C LEU A 221 8.58 -15.67 -15.53
N ASP A 222 7.58 -15.96 -16.37
CA ASP A 222 7.69 -15.83 -17.82
C ASP A 222 7.95 -14.39 -18.30
N THR A 223 7.62 -13.39 -17.48
CA THR A 223 7.86 -11.97 -17.76
C THR A 223 9.29 -11.55 -17.48
N VAL A 224 10.08 -12.33 -16.74
CA VAL A 224 11.44 -11.99 -16.33
C VAL A 224 12.45 -12.52 -17.34
N SER A 225 13.41 -11.68 -17.73
CA SER A 225 14.52 -12.02 -18.62
C SER A 225 15.85 -12.20 -17.89
N HIS A 226 16.01 -11.50 -16.76
CA HIS A 226 17.20 -11.58 -15.92
C HIS A 226 16.83 -11.29 -14.47
N ALA A 227 17.47 -11.99 -13.53
CA ALA A 227 17.43 -11.63 -12.12
C ALA A 227 18.74 -12.06 -11.45
N GLU A 228 19.30 -11.19 -10.61
CA GLU A 228 20.53 -11.46 -9.85
C GLU A 228 20.49 -10.84 -8.45
N ILE A 229 21.11 -11.53 -7.48
CA ILE A 229 21.34 -10.97 -6.15
C ILE A 229 22.55 -10.04 -6.26
N LYS A 230 22.37 -8.76 -5.95
CA LYS A 230 23.43 -7.75 -5.99
C LYS A 230 24.11 -7.55 -4.64
N GLU A 231 23.28 -7.42 -3.60
CA GLU A 231 23.70 -7.11 -2.22
C GLU A 231 22.83 -7.90 -1.23
N ALA A 232 23.18 -7.85 0.06
CA ALA A 232 22.35 -8.44 1.10
C ALA A 232 20.94 -7.83 1.04
N TRP A 233 19.92 -8.68 0.93
CA TRP A 233 18.51 -8.31 0.84
C TRP A 233 18.07 -7.57 -0.44
N GLN A 234 18.79 -7.69 -1.56
CA GLN A 234 18.40 -7.03 -2.81
C GLN A 234 18.56 -7.94 -4.04
N ILE A 235 17.49 -8.05 -4.84
CA ILE A 235 17.50 -8.69 -6.16
C ILE A 235 17.24 -7.63 -7.23
N ASP A 236 18.13 -7.51 -8.20
CA ASP A 236 17.91 -6.75 -9.43
C ASP A 236 17.20 -7.66 -10.44
N VAL A 237 16.11 -7.19 -11.05
CA VAL A 237 15.20 -7.96 -11.91
C VAL A 237 14.91 -7.19 -13.19
N ARG A 238 15.14 -7.80 -14.36
CA ARG A 238 14.81 -7.23 -15.67
C ARG A 238 13.63 -7.96 -16.30
N GLY A 239 12.54 -7.25 -16.59
CA GLY A 239 11.46 -7.77 -17.42
C GLY A 239 11.86 -7.96 -18.89
N LYS A 240 11.15 -8.82 -19.63
CA LYS A 240 11.29 -8.94 -21.07
C LYS A 240 10.88 -7.62 -21.73
N GLY A 241 11.76 -7.09 -22.58
CA GLY A 241 11.54 -5.79 -23.25
C GLY A 241 11.99 -4.57 -22.43
N GLU A 242 12.44 -4.78 -21.18
CA GLU A 242 12.93 -3.69 -20.33
C GLU A 242 14.40 -3.39 -20.61
N LYS A 243 14.75 -2.10 -20.54
CA LYS A 243 16.13 -1.64 -20.76
C LYS A 243 16.93 -1.52 -19.46
N SER A 244 16.27 -1.59 -18.30
CA SER A 244 16.87 -1.40 -16.98
C SER A 244 16.31 -2.42 -15.99
N ASP A 245 17.07 -2.67 -14.92
CA ASP A 245 16.65 -3.54 -13.83
C ASP A 245 15.76 -2.79 -12.83
N ASN A 246 14.68 -3.45 -12.39
CA ASN A 246 13.88 -3.10 -11.23
C ASN A 246 14.47 -3.75 -9.97
N GLN A 247 14.22 -3.18 -8.80
CA GLN A 247 14.77 -3.68 -7.55
C GLN A 247 13.71 -4.29 -6.66
N VAL A 248 14.02 -5.48 -6.14
CA VAL A 248 13.22 -6.16 -5.12
C VAL A 248 14.01 -6.17 -3.83
N TYR A 249 13.52 -5.44 -2.84
CA TYR A 249 14.10 -5.42 -1.50
C TYR A 249 13.50 -6.55 -0.65
N LEU A 250 14.34 -7.52 -0.32
CA LEU A 250 13.95 -8.73 0.41
C LEU A 250 13.85 -8.52 1.92
N GLY A 251 14.43 -7.45 2.48
CA GLY A 251 14.46 -7.22 3.93
C GLY A 251 13.06 -7.14 4.54
N ASN A 252 12.15 -6.41 3.89
CA ASN A 252 10.74 -6.31 4.31
C ASN A 252 10.02 -7.66 4.18
N VAL A 253 10.25 -8.36 3.07
CA VAL A 253 9.62 -9.67 2.81
C VAL A 253 10.08 -10.69 3.85
N TRP A 254 11.36 -10.65 4.22
CA TRP A 254 11.95 -11.50 5.24
C TRP A 254 11.36 -11.25 6.63
N GLN A 255 11.25 -9.99 7.03
CA GLN A 255 10.61 -9.66 8.30
C GLN A 255 9.16 -10.16 8.37
N ARG A 256 8.39 -10.05 7.27
CA ARG A 256 7.03 -10.59 7.18
C ARG A 256 7.01 -12.12 7.29
N ILE A 257 7.89 -12.81 6.56
CA ILE A 257 7.99 -14.27 6.55
C ILE A 257 8.47 -14.84 7.89
N GLN A 258 9.28 -14.11 8.66
CA GLN A 258 9.66 -14.49 10.02
C GLN A 258 8.50 -14.43 11.01
N ARG A 259 7.54 -13.51 10.79
CA ARG A 259 6.35 -13.35 11.64
C ARG A 259 5.19 -14.25 11.20
N ALA A 260 5.18 -14.66 9.93
CA ALA A 260 4.17 -15.54 9.36
C ALA A 260 4.37 -17.01 9.79
N PRO A 261 3.28 -17.75 10.07
CA PRO A 261 3.31 -19.21 10.13
C PRO A 261 3.89 -19.80 8.85
N ALA A 262 4.50 -20.99 8.95
CA ALA A 262 5.25 -21.57 7.83
C ALA A 262 4.38 -21.71 6.58
N GLU A 263 3.13 -22.14 6.76
CA GLU A 263 2.12 -22.35 5.72
C GLU A 263 1.73 -21.07 4.97
N ALA A 264 1.96 -19.88 5.55
CA ALA A 264 1.61 -18.59 4.96
C ALA A 264 2.78 -17.94 4.19
N ARG A 265 3.99 -18.49 4.27
CA ARG A 265 5.19 -17.87 3.67
C ARG A 265 5.18 -17.88 2.15
N ALA A 266 4.60 -18.92 1.55
CA ALA A 266 4.45 -19.02 0.10
C ALA A 266 3.58 -17.86 -0.45
N LEU A 267 2.55 -17.46 0.31
CA LEU A 267 1.68 -16.34 -0.04
C LEU A 267 2.45 -15.02 -0.06
N GLU A 268 3.27 -14.75 0.96
CA GLU A 268 4.10 -13.53 1.04
C GLU A 268 5.06 -13.40 -0.14
N VAL A 269 5.68 -14.49 -0.57
CA VAL A 269 6.51 -14.52 -1.78
C VAL A 269 5.67 -14.27 -3.02
N GLY A 270 4.51 -14.90 -3.13
CA GLY A 270 3.59 -14.71 -4.25
C GLY A 270 3.12 -13.27 -4.45
N ARG A 271 2.92 -12.51 -3.35
CA ARG A 271 2.61 -11.07 -3.43
C ARG A 271 3.72 -10.31 -4.17
N VAL A 272 4.98 -10.60 -3.84
CA VAL A 272 6.14 -9.97 -4.50
C VAL A 272 6.21 -10.34 -5.98
N LEU A 273 5.95 -11.60 -6.32
CA LEU A 273 5.93 -12.06 -7.71
C LEU A 273 4.84 -11.36 -8.54
N ARG A 274 3.67 -11.08 -7.92
CA ARG A 274 2.57 -10.36 -8.56
C ARG A 274 2.94 -8.92 -8.88
N MET A 275 3.47 -8.19 -7.88
CA MET A 275 4.00 -6.84 -8.08
C MET A 275 4.97 -6.79 -9.27
N LEU A 276 5.87 -7.77 -9.38
CA LEU A 276 6.85 -7.83 -10.47
C LEU A 276 6.21 -8.07 -11.85
N CYS A 277 5.15 -8.87 -11.91
CA CYS A 277 4.44 -9.11 -13.15
C CYS A 277 3.70 -7.86 -13.63
N GLU A 278 3.02 -7.15 -12.72
CA GLU A 278 2.19 -5.99 -13.04
C GLU A 278 3.00 -4.75 -13.39
N THR A 279 4.18 -4.58 -12.78
CA THR A 279 5.09 -3.48 -13.09
C THR A 279 5.93 -3.73 -14.35
N SER A 280 5.90 -4.95 -14.91
CA SER A 280 6.69 -5.32 -16.08
C SER A 280 6.18 -4.64 -17.35
N SER A 281 7.10 -4.29 -18.25
CA SER A 281 6.74 -3.70 -19.54
C SER A 281 5.89 -4.61 -20.44
N ALA A 282 5.90 -5.93 -20.20
CA ALA A 282 5.00 -6.87 -20.88
C ALA A 282 3.54 -6.76 -20.41
N ALA A 283 3.29 -6.25 -19.20
CA ALA A 283 1.94 -5.93 -18.72
C ALA A 283 1.43 -4.57 -19.23
N LYS A 284 2.31 -3.64 -19.63
CA LYS A 284 1.95 -2.33 -20.22
C LYS A 284 1.16 -2.44 -21.52
N ASP A 285 1.32 -3.52 -22.28
CA ASP A 285 0.51 -3.78 -23.47
C ASP A 285 -0.98 -4.08 -23.13
N GLN A 286 -1.32 -4.26 -21.85
CA GLN A 286 -2.68 -4.59 -21.38
C GLN A 286 -3.42 -3.42 -20.71
N ALA A 287 -2.73 -2.35 -20.28
CA ALA A 287 -3.36 -1.11 -19.81
C ALA A 287 -2.39 0.09 -20.01
N PRO A 288 -2.82 1.19 -20.67
CA PRO A 288 -1.98 2.37 -20.87
C PRO A 288 -1.79 3.17 -19.57
N ASP A 289 -0.63 3.83 -19.43
CA ASP A 289 -0.36 4.77 -18.33
C ASP A 289 -1.37 5.94 -18.37
N ASP A 290 -1.80 6.42 -17.21
CA ASP A 290 -2.70 7.58 -17.08
C ASP A 290 -1.98 8.72 -16.35
N LEU A 291 -1.96 9.92 -16.94
CA LEU A 291 -1.35 11.12 -16.34
C LEU A 291 -1.90 11.47 -14.94
N ALA A 292 -3.10 11.01 -14.57
CA ALA A 292 -3.62 11.15 -13.22
C ALA A 292 -2.83 10.34 -12.16
N GLN A 293 -2.16 9.27 -12.58
CA GLN A 293 -1.33 8.42 -11.71
C GLN A 293 0.03 9.04 -11.38
N LEU A 294 0.40 10.16 -12.02
CA LEU A 294 1.68 10.80 -11.70
C LEU A 294 1.68 11.28 -10.25
N ARG A 295 2.69 10.86 -9.49
CA ARG A 295 2.94 11.28 -8.10
C ARG A 295 4.38 11.80 -7.93
N PRO A 296 4.58 12.82 -7.08
CA PRO A 296 5.90 13.32 -6.75
C PRO A 296 6.50 12.45 -5.64
N VAL A 297 7.81 12.23 -5.69
CA VAL A 297 8.54 11.59 -4.58
C VAL A 297 9.88 12.28 -4.35
N LEU A 298 10.33 12.33 -3.10
CA LEU A 298 11.66 12.83 -2.75
C LEU A 298 12.64 11.67 -2.54
N ARG A 299 13.85 11.81 -3.05
CA ARG A 299 14.97 10.86 -2.87
C ARG A 299 16.27 11.60 -2.63
N HIS A 300 17.25 10.93 -2.02
CA HIS A 300 18.61 11.45 -1.91
C HIS A 300 19.25 11.63 -3.30
N VAL A 301 20.14 12.60 -3.47
CA VAL A 301 20.87 12.85 -4.73
C VAL A 301 21.69 11.65 -5.21
N GLU A 302 22.17 10.81 -4.29
CA GLU A 302 22.93 9.61 -4.63
C GLU A 302 22.05 8.50 -5.24
N PHE A 303 20.73 8.58 -5.11
CA PHE A 303 19.80 7.58 -5.66
C PHE A 303 20.01 7.38 -7.17
N LEU A 304 20.12 8.47 -7.93
CA LEU A 304 20.35 8.38 -9.38
C LEU A 304 21.77 7.94 -9.72
N GLN A 305 22.75 8.20 -8.86
CA GLN A 305 24.12 7.70 -9.05
C GLN A 305 24.14 6.18 -8.89
N GLN A 306 23.44 5.65 -7.89
CA GLN A 306 23.29 4.21 -7.69
C GLN A 306 22.55 3.55 -8.86
N LEU A 307 21.50 4.19 -9.39
CA LEU A 307 20.82 3.72 -10.61
C LEU A 307 21.73 3.75 -11.85
N SER A 308 22.55 4.79 -12.00
CA SER A 308 23.46 4.95 -13.15
C SER A 308 24.62 3.97 -13.10
N GLN A 309 25.11 3.58 -11.91
CA GLN A 309 26.15 2.55 -11.77
C GLN A 309 25.69 1.16 -12.22
N ARG A 310 24.37 0.94 -12.36
CA ARG A 310 23.76 -0.35 -12.71
C ARG A 310 23.47 -0.48 -14.19
N THR A 311 23.57 0.61 -14.95
CA THR A 311 23.26 0.62 -16.37
C THR A 311 24.42 1.20 -17.17
N THR A 312 24.66 0.67 -18.37
CA THR A 312 25.69 1.23 -19.27
C THR A 312 25.25 2.54 -19.92
N THR A 313 23.95 2.85 -19.84
CA THR A 313 23.33 4.03 -20.44
C THR A 313 22.56 4.77 -19.35
N PRO A 314 22.69 6.10 -19.23
CA PRO A 314 21.93 6.87 -18.24
C PRO A 314 20.43 6.63 -18.39
N ILE A 315 19.76 6.29 -17.28
CA ILE A 315 18.30 6.18 -17.23
C ILE A 315 17.73 7.61 -17.14
N PRO A 316 16.94 8.08 -18.12
CA PRO A 316 16.44 9.45 -18.15
C PRO A 316 15.22 9.60 -17.23
N VAL A 317 15.41 9.39 -15.93
CA VAL A 317 14.36 9.57 -14.92
C VAL A 317 13.94 11.04 -14.91
N VAL A 318 12.62 11.29 -14.90
CA VAL A 318 12.06 12.63 -14.75
C VAL A 318 12.37 13.13 -13.33
N GLN A 319 13.20 14.17 -13.24
CA GLN A 319 13.70 14.68 -11.97
C GLN A 319 14.09 16.17 -12.04
N ARG A 320 14.15 16.82 -10.87
CA ARG A 320 14.84 18.11 -10.69
C ARG A 320 15.45 18.23 -9.29
N PRO A 321 16.50 19.05 -9.10
CA PRO A 321 17.04 19.33 -7.77
C PRO A 321 15.98 19.86 -6.80
N PHE A 322 16.06 19.43 -5.55
CA PHE A 322 15.34 20.01 -4.43
C PHE A 322 16.34 20.56 -3.39
N VAL A 323 15.85 20.97 -2.22
CA VAL A 323 16.64 21.55 -1.14
C VAL A 323 17.61 20.52 -0.54
N ALA A 324 18.77 20.98 -0.08
CA ALA A 324 19.83 20.17 0.51
C ALA A 324 20.34 19.08 -0.46
N ASP A 325 20.33 17.84 -0.04
CA ASP A 325 20.84 16.65 -0.72
C ASP A 325 19.70 15.81 -1.34
N MET A 326 18.60 16.46 -1.72
CA MET A 326 17.41 15.79 -2.25
C MET A 326 17.08 16.16 -3.69
N LEU A 327 16.41 15.22 -4.34
CA LEU A 327 15.85 15.32 -5.68
C LEU A 327 14.34 15.14 -5.61
N LEU A 328 13.62 15.93 -6.38
CA LEU A 328 12.23 15.67 -6.72
C LEU A 328 12.19 14.77 -7.95
N LEU A 329 11.53 13.62 -7.82
CA LEU A 329 11.31 12.66 -8.89
C LEU A 329 9.80 12.52 -9.16
N CYS A 330 9.49 11.95 -10.32
CA CYS A 330 8.15 11.58 -10.72
C CYS A 330 8.01 10.06 -10.81
N VAL A 331 6.89 9.53 -10.32
CA VAL A 331 6.50 8.12 -10.45
C VAL A 331 5.10 8.00 -11.02
N TRP A 332 4.83 6.86 -11.65
CA TRP A 332 3.49 6.33 -11.89
C TRP A 332 3.06 5.54 -10.67
N ASP A 333 1.97 5.96 -10.05
CA ASP A 333 1.34 5.31 -8.91
C ASP A 333 0.38 4.22 -9.39
N GLN A 334 0.74 2.96 -9.16
CA GLN A 334 0.02 1.79 -9.63
C GLN A 334 -0.55 1.02 -8.43
N PRO A 335 -1.63 0.22 -8.60
CA PRO A 335 -2.30 -0.45 -7.48
C PRO A 335 -1.40 -1.26 -6.55
N ASN A 336 -0.29 -1.79 -7.06
CA ASN A 336 0.63 -2.64 -6.30
C ASN A 336 2.06 -2.09 -6.22
N GLY A 337 2.29 -0.82 -6.57
CA GLY A 337 3.60 -0.20 -6.43
C GLY A 337 3.79 1.10 -7.20
N MET A 338 4.99 1.65 -7.10
CA MET A 338 5.39 2.87 -7.81
C MET A 338 6.42 2.53 -8.87
N ARG A 339 6.29 3.13 -10.05
CA ARG A 339 7.28 3.01 -11.13
C ARG A 339 7.85 4.38 -11.47
N PHE A 340 9.17 4.53 -11.49
CA PHE A 340 9.77 5.80 -11.90
C PHE A 340 9.40 6.17 -13.34
N THR A 341 9.08 7.45 -13.52
CA THR A 341 8.71 8.01 -14.80
C THR A 341 9.96 8.33 -15.61
N LEU A 342 10.02 7.83 -16.84
CA LEU A 342 11.10 8.15 -17.77
C LEU A 342 10.70 9.33 -18.67
N ALA A 343 11.68 10.09 -19.15
CA ALA A 343 11.44 11.22 -20.05
C ALA A 343 10.68 10.81 -21.32
N ASP A 344 11.01 9.64 -21.87
CA ASP A 344 10.33 9.10 -23.05
C ASP A 344 8.85 8.72 -22.76
N ASP A 345 8.55 8.27 -21.53
CA ASP A 345 7.17 7.91 -21.12
C ASP A 345 6.26 9.12 -21.23
N VAL A 346 6.67 10.25 -20.65
CA VAL A 346 5.85 11.48 -20.60
C VAL A 346 5.88 12.26 -21.90
N ALA A 347 6.95 12.13 -22.69
CA ALA A 347 7.00 12.67 -24.04
C ALA A 347 5.93 12.06 -24.96
N ALA A 348 5.57 10.78 -24.75
CA ALA A 348 4.46 10.14 -25.47
C ALA A 348 3.10 10.82 -25.21
N PHE A 349 2.95 11.47 -24.06
CA PHE A 349 1.78 12.30 -23.69
C PHE A 349 1.95 13.78 -24.04
N GLY A 350 3.03 14.15 -24.75
CA GLY A 350 3.31 15.53 -25.13
C GLY A 350 3.80 16.41 -23.97
N LEU A 351 4.26 15.82 -22.86
CA LEU A 351 4.79 16.56 -21.71
C LEU A 351 6.32 16.60 -21.73
N SER A 352 6.88 17.73 -21.28
CA SER A 352 8.28 17.80 -20.85
C SER A 352 8.45 17.16 -19.47
N ALA A 353 9.69 16.87 -19.07
CA ALA A 353 9.99 16.38 -17.72
C ALA A 353 9.47 17.33 -16.63
N GLU A 354 9.67 18.64 -16.81
CA GLU A 354 9.21 19.69 -15.91
C GLU A 354 7.68 19.74 -15.83
N ALA A 355 6.99 19.66 -16.97
CA ALA A 355 5.53 19.64 -16.99
C ALA A 355 4.96 18.38 -16.32
N ALA A 356 5.65 17.24 -16.43
CA ALA A 356 5.28 16.02 -15.73
C ALA A 356 5.47 16.14 -14.20
N LEU A 357 6.54 16.79 -13.74
CA LEU A 357 6.75 17.07 -12.31
C LEU A 357 5.69 18.01 -11.75
N ASP A 358 5.38 19.09 -12.47
CA ASP A 358 4.35 20.04 -12.05
C ASP A 358 2.96 19.38 -12.05
N ARG A 359 2.68 18.49 -13.02
CA ARG A 359 1.46 17.67 -13.03
C ARG A 359 1.41 16.71 -11.85
N ALA A 360 2.51 16.03 -11.53
CA ALA A 360 2.58 15.12 -10.39
C ALA A 360 2.29 15.85 -9.07
N LEU A 361 2.89 17.03 -8.87
CA LEU A 361 2.60 17.90 -7.72
C LEU A 361 1.12 18.31 -7.67
N ALA A 362 0.53 18.66 -8.82
CA ALA A 362 -0.89 19.03 -8.89
C ALA A 362 -1.81 17.85 -8.55
N ASN A 363 -1.53 16.66 -9.07
CA ASN A 363 -2.30 15.44 -8.75
C ASN A 363 -2.22 15.13 -7.25
N TYR A 364 -1.02 15.17 -6.67
CA TYR A 364 -0.83 14.95 -5.24
C TYR A 364 -1.63 15.93 -4.39
N ARG A 365 -1.58 17.23 -4.70
CA ARG A 365 -2.35 18.26 -3.97
C ARG A 365 -3.87 18.06 -4.09
N ALA A 366 -4.34 17.55 -5.22
CA ALA A 366 -5.76 17.33 -5.46
C ALA A 366 -6.32 16.10 -4.74
N GLU A 367 -5.50 15.08 -4.51
CA GLU A 367 -5.97 13.74 -4.11
C GLU A 367 -5.44 13.26 -2.76
N HIS A 368 -4.42 13.92 -2.17
CA HIS A 368 -3.90 13.47 -0.88
C HIS A 368 -4.89 13.77 0.27
N PRO A 369 -5.12 12.81 1.18
CA PRO A 369 -5.98 13.00 2.35
C PRO A 369 -5.37 14.04 3.30
N GLU A 370 -6.22 14.69 4.10
CA GLU A 370 -5.74 15.63 5.12
C GLU A 370 -4.81 14.89 6.11
N PRO A 371 -3.57 15.36 6.29
CA PRO A 371 -2.60 14.66 7.11
C PRO A 371 -2.93 14.75 8.60
N GLU A 372 -2.76 13.66 9.31
CA GLU A 372 -2.86 13.62 10.77
C GLU A 372 -1.57 14.14 11.41
N LEU A 373 -1.74 15.04 12.39
CA LEU A 373 -0.64 15.64 13.13
C LEU A 373 -0.62 15.10 14.56
N HIS A 374 0.34 14.23 14.86
CA HIS A 374 0.49 13.65 16.19
C HIS A 374 1.54 14.45 16.96
N ASP A 375 1.10 15.19 17.97
CA ASP A 375 1.99 16.01 18.80
C ASP A 375 2.65 15.18 19.91
N ASP A 376 3.92 14.80 19.73
CA ASP A 376 4.70 14.01 20.69
C ASP A 376 5.50 14.90 21.66
N GLY A 377 5.08 16.16 21.85
CA GLY A 377 5.74 17.13 22.71
C GLY A 377 6.77 17.99 21.95
N PRO A 378 8.09 17.71 22.02
CA PRO A 378 9.07 18.54 21.31
C PRO A 378 9.04 18.38 19.79
N VAL A 379 8.40 17.35 19.24
CA VAL A 379 8.31 17.09 17.79
C VAL A 379 6.88 16.68 17.43
N THR A 380 6.40 17.15 16.29
CA THR A 380 5.16 16.68 15.67
C THR A 380 5.49 15.65 14.60
N VAL A 381 4.83 14.49 14.67
CA VAL A 381 4.89 13.44 13.66
C VAL A 381 3.73 13.64 12.70
N VAL A 382 4.00 13.60 11.41
CA VAL A 382 2.97 13.66 10.38
C VAL A 382 2.67 12.27 9.86
N ARG A 383 1.39 11.93 9.76
CA ARG A 383 0.90 10.70 9.16
C ARG A 383 -0.05 11.04 8.02
N THR A 384 0.24 10.54 6.85
CA THR A 384 -0.71 10.55 5.73
C THR A 384 -1.46 9.22 5.74
N GLN A 385 -2.71 9.20 5.29
CA GLN A 385 -3.44 7.94 5.09
C GLN A 385 -3.00 7.23 3.79
N ASP A 386 -1.96 7.75 3.14
CA ASP A 386 -1.25 7.19 1.99
C ASP A 386 0.24 6.98 2.32
N ALA A 387 1.00 6.36 1.40
CA ALA A 387 2.43 6.10 1.56
C ALA A 387 3.34 7.28 1.12
N TYR A 388 2.84 8.51 1.13
CA TYR A 388 3.50 9.70 0.57
C TYR A 388 3.80 10.78 1.62
N GLU A 389 4.09 10.43 2.88
CA GLU A 389 4.38 11.37 3.97
C GLU A 389 5.47 12.37 3.59
N SER A 390 6.58 11.89 3.02
CA SER A 390 7.69 12.76 2.60
C SER A 390 7.30 13.74 1.49
N SER A 391 6.31 13.40 0.67
CA SER A 391 5.85 14.24 -0.44
C SER A 391 5.01 15.41 0.03
N LEU A 392 4.41 15.33 1.23
CA LEU A 392 3.70 16.46 1.85
C LEU A 392 4.62 17.66 2.09
N LEU A 393 5.93 17.44 2.18
CA LEU A 393 6.92 18.52 2.21
C LEU A 393 6.79 19.47 1.00
N LEU A 394 6.25 18.99 -0.12
CA LEU A 394 6.09 19.73 -1.38
C LEU A 394 4.74 20.49 -1.49
N ASP A 395 3.86 20.33 -0.50
CA ASP A 395 2.58 21.03 -0.45
C ASP A 395 2.73 22.40 0.24
N ASP A 396 2.87 23.45 -0.56
CA ASP A 396 3.02 24.80 -0.03
C ASP A 396 1.77 25.28 0.71
N ASP A 397 0.57 24.85 0.32
CA ASP A 397 -0.68 25.30 0.93
C ASP A 397 -0.80 24.74 2.36
N PHE A 398 -0.45 23.46 2.54
CA PHE A 398 -0.36 22.84 3.86
C PHE A 398 0.62 23.59 4.76
N TRP A 399 1.86 23.82 4.31
CA TRP A 399 2.87 24.47 5.14
C TRP A 399 2.61 25.96 5.38
N ASN A 400 1.94 26.64 4.47
CA ASN A 400 1.52 28.03 4.68
C ASN A 400 0.43 28.10 5.75
N LYS A 401 -0.53 27.17 5.75
CA LYS A 401 -1.52 27.04 6.83
C LYS A 401 -0.85 26.74 8.17
N GLN A 402 0.06 25.76 8.22
CA GLN A 402 0.76 25.41 9.45
C GLN A 402 1.63 26.57 9.97
N SER A 403 2.29 27.31 9.06
CA SER A 403 3.12 28.47 9.45
C SER A 403 2.29 29.60 10.07
N ALA A 404 0.99 29.67 9.75
CA ALA A 404 0.07 30.66 10.32
C ALA A 404 -0.46 30.27 11.72
N THR A 405 -0.34 29.00 12.14
CA THR A 405 -0.90 28.49 13.39
C THR A 405 0.15 28.31 14.50
N VAL A 406 1.44 28.29 14.16
CA VAL A 406 2.51 28.02 15.12
C VAL A 406 3.31 29.28 15.50
N SER A 407 3.87 29.27 16.71
CA SER A 407 4.87 30.26 17.12
C SER A 407 6.28 29.86 16.67
N GLY A 408 7.05 30.83 16.20
CA GLY A 408 8.38 30.62 15.62
C GLY A 408 8.34 30.17 14.16
N THR A 409 9.48 29.71 13.66
CA THR A 409 9.63 29.21 12.28
C THR A 409 9.58 27.69 12.27
N ILE A 410 8.88 27.08 11.30
CA ILE A 410 8.84 25.63 11.13
C ILE A 410 10.21 25.11 10.69
N VAL A 411 10.65 24.04 11.35
CA VAL A 411 11.79 23.22 10.95
C VAL A 411 11.32 21.77 10.79
N ALA A 412 11.47 21.21 9.60
CA ALA A 412 11.03 19.87 9.23
C ALA A 412 12.20 18.97 8.81
N ALA A 413 11.97 17.66 8.81
CA ALA A 413 12.90 16.67 8.29
C ALA A 413 12.13 15.48 7.69
N ILE A 414 12.69 14.89 6.63
CA ILE A 414 12.19 13.67 5.98
C ILE A 414 13.27 12.59 5.98
N PRO A 415 13.53 11.93 7.13
CA PRO A 415 14.62 10.95 7.24
C PRO A 415 14.37 9.66 6.44
N ALA A 416 13.12 9.32 6.15
CA ALA A 416 12.73 8.19 5.32
C ALA A 416 11.49 8.54 4.47
N ARG A 417 11.18 7.71 3.47
CA ARG A 417 10.07 7.98 2.51
C ARG A 417 8.69 8.15 3.16
N ASP A 418 8.47 7.45 4.27
CA ASP A 418 7.23 7.31 5.04
C ASP A 418 7.28 8.09 6.35
N ILE A 419 8.26 8.99 6.50
CA ILE A 419 8.45 9.76 7.73
C ILE A 419 8.63 11.23 7.41
N LEU A 420 7.71 12.04 7.94
CA LEU A 420 7.80 13.48 7.98
C LEU A 420 7.65 13.95 9.44
N LEU A 421 8.65 14.67 9.91
CA LEU A 421 8.70 15.21 11.26
C LEU A 421 8.88 16.72 11.19
N PHE A 422 8.24 17.47 12.09
CA PHE A 422 8.56 18.89 12.23
C PHE A 422 8.47 19.39 13.67
N THR A 423 9.09 20.53 13.90
CA THR A 423 9.03 21.32 15.13
C THR A 423 9.01 22.81 14.74
N THR A 424 8.98 23.70 15.71
CA THR A 424 9.30 25.11 15.50
C THR A 424 10.55 25.55 16.23
N THR A 425 11.14 26.67 15.81
CA THR A 425 12.31 27.29 16.46
C THR A 425 12.03 27.76 17.89
N GLU A 426 10.77 27.99 18.23
CA GLU A 426 10.36 28.43 19.58
C GLU A 426 9.87 27.29 20.46
N ARG A 427 9.72 26.08 19.90
CA ARG A 427 9.29 24.91 20.67
C ARG A 427 10.44 24.44 21.58
N PRO A 428 10.23 24.34 22.91
CA PRO A 428 11.27 23.92 23.83
C PRO A 428 11.88 22.56 23.47
N ASN A 429 13.21 22.50 23.38
CA ASN A 429 13.98 21.31 22.97
C ASN A 429 13.66 20.76 21.57
N GLY A 430 12.84 21.44 20.78
CA GLY A 430 12.29 20.87 19.55
C GLY A 430 13.34 20.52 18.50
N ILE A 431 14.27 21.43 18.21
CA ILE A 431 15.36 21.20 17.26
C ILE A 431 16.26 20.04 17.71
N ALA A 432 16.61 19.98 19.00
CA ALA A 432 17.45 18.91 19.54
C ALA A 432 16.77 17.54 19.45
N SER A 433 15.48 17.47 19.78
CA SER A 433 14.68 16.25 19.68
C SER A 433 14.47 15.81 18.22
N LEU A 434 14.22 16.76 17.30
CA LEU A 434 14.11 16.48 15.87
C LEU A 434 15.41 15.87 15.33
N ARG A 435 16.57 16.46 15.65
CA ARG A 435 17.87 15.89 15.26
C ARG A 435 18.08 14.48 15.82
N ALA A 436 17.72 14.25 17.08
CA ALA A 436 17.86 12.93 17.71
C ALA A 436 16.95 11.87 17.06
N ALA A 437 15.72 12.25 16.70
CA ALA A 437 14.79 11.38 15.98
C ALA A 437 15.32 11.03 14.57
N VAL A 438 15.75 12.04 13.81
CA VAL A 438 16.38 11.87 12.49
C VAL A 438 17.58 10.93 12.58
N ALA A 439 18.51 11.17 13.51
CA ALA A 439 19.70 10.32 13.65
C ALA A 439 19.36 8.85 13.97
N ARG A 440 18.31 8.61 14.78
CA ARG A 440 17.84 7.25 15.09
C ARG A 440 17.25 6.56 13.86
N ILE A 441 16.43 7.27 13.08
CA ILE A 441 15.82 6.75 11.86
C ILE A 441 16.89 6.49 10.80
N MET A 442 17.85 7.40 10.61
CA MET A 442 18.93 7.22 9.64
C MET A 442 19.82 6.00 9.95
N GLN A 443 19.93 5.58 11.21
CA GLN A 443 20.71 4.41 11.62
C GLN A 443 19.95 3.08 11.49
N ALA A 444 18.61 3.10 11.58
CA ALA A 444 17.79 1.90 11.73
C ALA A 444 16.69 1.74 10.66
N GLY A 445 16.48 2.76 9.83
CA GLY A 445 15.36 2.86 8.90
C GLY A 445 15.68 2.28 7.53
N ASP A 446 14.66 1.71 6.90
CA ASP A 446 14.67 1.35 5.49
C ASP A 446 14.31 2.57 4.63
N HIS A 447 14.81 2.62 3.40
CA HIS A 447 14.49 3.69 2.43
C HIS A 447 14.77 5.12 2.93
N VAL A 448 15.92 5.31 3.59
CA VAL A 448 16.38 6.62 4.07
C VAL A 448 16.50 7.65 2.94
N ILE A 449 16.20 8.91 3.26
CA ILE A 449 16.28 10.02 2.30
C ILE A 449 17.38 11.01 2.70
N SER A 450 17.27 11.67 3.85
CA SER A 450 18.20 12.74 4.23
C SER A 450 18.24 12.96 5.74
N ASP A 451 19.42 13.28 6.28
CA ASP A 451 19.58 13.74 7.67
C ASP A 451 19.42 15.27 7.81
N ALA A 452 19.17 15.96 6.69
CA ALA A 452 19.03 17.41 6.66
C ALA A 452 17.75 17.86 7.37
N LEU A 453 17.90 18.90 8.19
CA LEU A 453 16.78 19.68 8.68
C LEU A 453 16.52 20.82 7.70
N LEU A 454 15.26 21.15 7.48
CA LEU A 454 14.81 22.17 6.54
C LEU A 454 14.01 23.22 7.29
N VAL A 455 14.25 24.49 7.02
CA VAL A 455 13.52 25.60 7.59
C VAL A 455 12.61 26.24 6.56
N ARG A 456 11.37 26.51 6.93
CA ARG A 456 10.40 27.19 6.06
C ARG A 456 10.59 28.69 6.17
N ARG A 457 11.02 29.36 5.10
CA ARG A 457 11.21 30.83 5.05
C ARG A 457 10.67 31.36 3.74
N ASP A 458 9.99 32.51 3.81
CA ASP A 458 9.45 33.21 2.63
C ASP A 458 8.61 32.30 1.70
N GLY A 459 7.85 31.37 2.29
CA GLY A 459 7.01 30.43 1.53
C GLY A 459 7.78 29.33 0.81
N GLY A 460 9.04 29.07 1.16
CA GLY A 460 9.85 28.00 0.60
C GLY A 460 10.72 27.28 1.63
N TRP A 461 11.26 26.13 1.25
CA TRP A 461 12.19 25.36 2.08
C TRP A 461 13.63 25.78 1.83
N GLN A 462 14.41 25.86 2.91
CA GLN A 462 15.85 26.12 2.88
C GLN A 462 16.54 25.13 3.83
N ALA A 463 17.82 24.81 3.59
CA ALA A 463 18.57 24.00 4.55
C ALA A 463 18.66 24.75 5.89
N PHE A 464 18.33 24.06 6.98
CA PHE A 464 18.46 24.60 8.33
C PHE A 464 19.92 24.53 8.78
N VAL A 465 20.57 25.69 8.82
CA VAL A 465 21.91 25.85 9.38
C VAL A 465 21.77 26.45 10.78
N ASP A 466 22.32 25.77 11.77
CA ASP A 466 22.41 26.30 13.13
C ASP A 466 23.42 27.47 13.15
N ASP A 467 23.10 28.55 13.84
CA ASP A 467 24.10 29.58 14.19
C ASP A 467 25.13 29.06 15.23
N ALA A 468 24.94 27.83 15.72
CA ALA A 468 25.89 27.16 16.60
C ALA A 468 27.10 26.62 15.79
N PRO A 469 28.34 26.89 16.23
CA PRO A 469 29.52 26.37 15.55
C PRO A 469 29.46 24.84 15.49
N PRO A 470 29.87 24.22 14.36
CA PRO A 470 29.79 22.78 14.19
C PRO A 470 30.51 22.07 15.34
N ALA A 471 29.83 21.09 15.94
CA ALA A 471 30.43 20.24 16.96
C ALA A 471 31.74 19.66 16.41
N LYS A 472 32.84 19.86 17.15
CA LYS A 472 34.17 19.37 16.76
C LYS A 472 34.06 17.89 16.41
N LYS A 473 34.45 17.53 15.17
CA LYS A 473 34.55 16.13 14.73
C LYS A 473 35.31 15.33 15.80
N PRO A 474 34.85 14.12 16.17
CA PRO A 474 35.62 13.23 17.02
C PRO A 474 36.99 12.96 16.36
N TRP A 475 38.04 13.08 17.15
CA TRP A 475 39.43 12.91 16.75
C TRP A 475 39.79 11.43 16.60
N PHE A 476 39.09 10.66 15.77
CA PHE A 476 39.52 9.29 15.47
C PHE A 476 39.44 9.02 13.97
N LYS A 477 40.63 8.85 13.37
CA LYS A 477 40.82 8.21 12.06
C LYS A 477 40.89 6.70 12.31
N PHE A 478 40.06 5.92 11.62
CA PHE A 478 40.35 4.50 11.43
C PHE A 478 41.25 4.35 10.20
N TRP A 479 42.31 3.56 10.40
CA TRP A 479 43.26 3.11 9.38
C TRP A 479 42.66 1.99 8.54
#